data_AF-A0A922ME68-F1
#
_entry.id   AF-A0A922ME68-F1
#
_cell.length_a   1.000
_cell.length_b   1.000
_cell.length_c   1.000
_cell.angle_alpha   90.00
_cell.angle_beta   90.00
_cell.angle_gamma   90.00
#
_symmetry.space_group_name_H-M   'P 1'
#
loop_
_entity.id
_entity.type
_entity.pdbx_description
1 polymer ?
#
loop_
_entity_poly.entity_id
_entity_poly.type
_entity_poly.pdbx_seq_one_letter_code
_entity_poly.pdbx_strand_id
1 'polypeptide(L)'
;MFKDFQDKFPDIKVSYELYRHFLKKDMNISFTLLGNEECEDCESFKLHQPTCQDSASCDTCISYKLHKQKYEKARKCYQEDVDLSTKFTEKAFYSADLQKVIMLPHFIDCIQLANSGKVTVKPMEVTDFYKYIDHSSQHKLKKSTNRIYLKDIVSVEVRRNNFNLFVKTEHDGELREIGFLKMKHIKSHSIPDPIQNSSPRGITEARKSAIISTLTRVIPENRLPFWQNLHTNDNSIDLVNILDVDDCDE
;
A
#
# COMPACT_ATOMS: atom_id res chain seq x y z
N MET A 1 -6.09 14.07 -18.51
CA MET A 1 -6.73 14.86 -17.43
C MET A 1 -7.55 15.99 -18.00
N PHE A 2 -7.00 17.12 -18.45
CA PHE A 2 -7.85 18.18 -19.04
C PHE A 2 -8.61 17.74 -20.31
N LYS A 3 -7.92 17.11 -21.28
CA LYS A 3 -8.58 16.54 -22.47
C LYS A 3 -9.63 15.50 -22.10
N ASP A 4 -9.27 14.53 -21.25
CA ASP A 4 -10.20 13.51 -20.73
C ASP A 4 -11.44 14.12 -20.03
N PHE A 5 -11.27 15.23 -19.29
CA PHE A 5 -12.40 15.97 -18.71
C PHE A 5 -13.30 16.57 -19.79
N GLN A 6 -12.71 17.17 -20.84
CA GLN A 6 -13.48 17.71 -21.97
C GLN A 6 -14.21 16.61 -22.74
N ASP A 7 -13.60 15.44 -22.90
CA ASP A 7 -14.18 14.30 -23.61
C ASP A 7 -15.35 13.70 -22.82
N LYS A 8 -15.25 13.63 -21.49
CA LYS A 8 -16.31 13.12 -20.60
C LYS A 8 -17.44 14.12 -20.36
N PHE A 9 -17.14 15.41 -20.37
CA PHE A 9 -18.08 16.48 -20.08
C PHE A 9 -18.07 17.54 -21.19
N PRO A 10 -18.49 17.18 -22.42
CA PRO A 10 -18.38 18.06 -23.59
C PRO A 10 -19.22 19.34 -23.44
N ASP A 11 -20.30 19.30 -22.66
CA ASP A 11 -21.19 20.44 -22.41
C ASP A 11 -20.60 21.47 -21.43
N ILE A 12 -19.60 21.07 -20.63
CA ILE A 12 -18.96 21.95 -19.65
C ILE A 12 -17.75 22.62 -20.30
N LYS A 13 -17.95 23.87 -20.72
CA LYS A 13 -16.87 24.72 -21.25
C LYS A 13 -16.06 25.34 -20.12
N VAL A 14 -14.90 24.76 -19.83
CA VAL A 14 -13.94 25.28 -18.86
C VAL A 14 -12.59 25.52 -19.53
N SER A 15 -11.93 26.63 -19.19
CA SER A 15 -10.58 26.91 -19.68
C SER A 15 -9.56 26.03 -18.95
N TYR A 16 -8.42 25.75 -19.60
CA TYR A 16 -7.34 24.98 -18.97
C TYR A 16 -6.87 25.64 -17.67
N GLU A 17 -6.77 26.96 -17.64
CA GLU A 17 -6.28 27.67 -16.46
C GLU A 17 -7.27 27.60 -15.29
N LEU A 18 -8.58 27.69 -15.56
CA LEU A 18 -9.61 27.52 -14.52
C LEU A 18 -9.61 26.09 -13.96
N TYR A 19 -9.53 25.09 -14.83
CA TYR A 19 -9.40 23.68 -14.44
C TYR A 19 -8.15 23.42 -13.58
N ARG A 20 -7.00 23.96 -14.01
CA ARG A 20 -5.73 23.85 -13.29
C ARG A 20 -5.76 24.56 -11.94
N HIS A 21 -6.38 25.75 -11.88
CA HIS A 21 -6.52 26.52 -10.64
C HIS A 21 -7.34 25.73 -9.62
N PHE A 22 -8.51 25.23 -10.03
CA PHE A 22 -9.39 24.46 -9.16
C PHE A 22 -8.69 23.23 -8.57
N LEU A 23 -7.99 22.46 -9.41
CA LEU A 23 -7.26 21.28 -8.96
C LEU A 23 -6.14 21.63 -7.98
N LYS A 24 -5.38 22.68 -8.25
CA LYS A 24 -4.21 23.04 -7.43
C LYS A 24 -4.57 23.80 -6.15
N LYS A 25 -5.59 24.66 -6.19
CA LYS A 25 -5.93 25.58 -5.09
C LYS A 25 -7.08 25.07 -4.24
N ASP A 26 -8.13 24.58 -4.88
CA ASP A 26 -9.35 24.18 -4.17
C ASP A 26 -9.28 22.70 -3.75
N MET A 27 -8.67 21.86 -4.58
CA MET A 27 -8.47 20.44 -4.26
C MET A 27 -7.09 20.10 -3.69
N ASN A 28 -6.15 21.04 -3.70
CA ASN A 28 -4.76 20.83 -3.27
C ASN A 28 -4.06 19.64 -3.96
N ILE A 29 -4.41 19.37 -5.23
CA ILE A 29 -3.82 18.32 -6.06
C ILE A 29 -2.70 18.94 -6.91
N SER A 30 -1.46 18.52 -6.68
CA SER A 30 -0.32 18.91 -7.52
C SER A 30 -0.05 17.87 -8.60
N PHE A 31 0.03 18.32 -9.85
CA PHE A 31 0.58 17.52 -10.96
C PHE A 31 2.08 17.63 -10.97
N THR A 32 2.73 16.91 -10.06
CA THR A 32 4.17 16.67 -10.14
C THR A 32 4.36 15.42 -10.97
N LEU A 33 5.05 15.54 -12.10
CA LEU A 33 5.71 14.38 -12.69
C LEU A 33 6.67 13.88 -11.63
N LEU A 34 6.48 12.66 -11.14
CA LEU A 34 7.49 12.00 -10.33
C LEU A 34 8.66 11.78 -11.28
N GLY A 35 9.61 12.74 -11.29
CA GLY A 35 10.69 12.81 -12.28
C GLY A 35 11.60 11.58 -12.29
N ASN A 36 11.47 10.70 -11.30
CA ASN A 36 12.25 9.47 -11.15
C ASN A 36 11.41 8.20 -11.37
N GLU A 37 10.17 8.29 -11.85
CA GLU A 37 9.37 7.13 -12.29
C GLU A 37 9.68 6.72 -13.73
N GLU A 38 10.82 7.10 -14.29
CA GLU A 38 11.25 6.60 -15.59
C GLU A 38 12.08 5.35 -15.38
N CYS A 39 11.81 4.30 -16.17
CA CYS A 39 12.67 3.12 -16.11
C CYS A 39 14.04 3.47 -16.72
N GLU A 40 15.08 2.78 -16.27
CA GLU A 40 16.47 3.05 -16.68
C GLU A 40 16.65 2.95 -18.21
N ASP A 41 15.97 2.02 -18.87
CA ASP A 41 15.98 1.89 -20.34
C ASP A 41 15.38 3.13 -21.03
N CYS A 42 14.27 3.64 -20.49
CA CYS A 42 13.56 4.81 -21.05
C CYS A 42 14.37 6.10 -20.82
N GLU A 43 14.94 6.28 -19.64
CA GLU A 43 15.79 7.42 -19.31
C GLU A 43 17.07 7.40 -20.17
N SER A 44 17.75 6.26 -20.23
CA SER A 44 18.95 6.06 -21.05
C SER A 44 18.68 6.36 -22.52
N PHE A 45 17.55 5.88 -23.06
CA PHE A 45 17.16 6.16 -24.44
C PHE A 45 16.89 7.66 -24.67
N LYS A 46 16.20 8.35 -23.76
CA LYS A 46 15.93 9.78 -23.89
C LYS A 46 17.20 10.63 -23.93
N LEU A 47 18.18 10.29 -23.09
CA LEU A 47 19.49 10.96 -23.08
C LEU A 47 20.30 10.64 -24.34
N HIS A 48 20.19 9.42 -24.85
CA HIS A 48 20.92 8.94 -26.01
C HIS A 48 20.36 9.44 -27.36
N GLN A 49 19.03 9.42 -27.52
CA GLN A 49 18.32 9.67 -28.79
C GLN A 49 18.78 10.94 -29.54
N PRO A 50 19.00 12.10 -28.88
CA PRO A 50 19.43 13.31 -29.59
C PRO A 50 20.81 13.19 -30.25
N THR A 51 21.63 12.24 -29.81
CA THR A 51 23.02 12.05 -30.24
C THR A 51 23.23 10.79 -31.10
N CYS A 52 22.18 9.99 -31.27
CA CYS A 52 22.26 8.75 -32.01
C CYS A 52 22.28 9.01 -33.53
N GLN A 53 23.32 8.53 -34.21
CA GLN A 53 23.44 8.66 -35.67
C GLN A 53 22.86 7.46 -36.43
N ASP A 54 22.83 6.28 -35.81
CA ASP A 54 22.26 5.07 -36.40
C ASP A 54 21.48 4.25 -35.37
N SER A 55 20.15 4.44 -35.38
CA SER A 55 19.23 3.73 -34.49
C SER A 55 19.08 2.24 -34.81
N ALA A 56 19.50 1.77 -35.98
CA ALA A 56 19.30 0.38 -36.40
C ALA A 56 20.34 -0.58 -35.80
N SER A 57 21.56 -0.10 -35.55
CA SER A 57 22.67 -0.88 -35.00
C SER A 57 23.07 -0.51 -33.57
N CYS A 58 22.48 0.55 -33.01
CA CYS A 58 22.80 1.01 -31.67
C CYS A 58 22.13 0.16 -30.57
N ASP A 59 22.94 -0.38 -29.66
CA ASP A 59 22.50 -1.20 -28.53
C ASP A 59 21.44 -0.51 -27.66
N THR A 60 21.60 0.78 -27.34
CA THR A 60 20.61 1.54 -26.53
C THR A 60 19.28 1.66 -27.26
N CYS A 61 19.29 1.92 -28.58
CA CYS A 61 18.08 1.99 -29.40
C CYS A 61 17.40 0.62 -29.54
N ILE A 62 18.18 -0.45 -29.72
CA ILE A 62 17.69 -1.83 -29.80
C ILE A 62 17.06 -2.25 -28.47
N SER A 63 17.75 -1.98 -27.35
CA SER A 63 17.24 -2.26 -26.01
C SER A 63 15.91 -1.56 -25.76
N TYR A 64 15.82 -0.26 -26.07
CA TYR A 64 14.58 0.51 -25.94
C TYR A 64 13.46 -0.05 -26.82
N LYS A 65 13.75 -0.45 -28.07
CA LYS A 65 12.74 -1.04 -28.96
C LYS A 65 12.19 -2.35 -28.40
N LEU A 66 13.07 -3.21 -27.85
CA LEU A 66 12.67 -4.45 -27.20
C LEU A 66 11.85 -4.19 -25.93
N HIS A 67 12.30 -3.25 -25.10
CA HIS A 67 11.57 -2.76 -23.92
C HIS A 67 10.16 -2.29 -24.32
N LYS A 68 10.06 -1.51 -25.41
CA LYS A 68 8.80 -1.00 -25.93
C LYS A 68 7.82 -2.10 -26.32
N GLN A 69 8.29 -3.08 -27.10
CA GLN A 69 7.48 -4.23 -27.49
C GLN A 69 6.97 -5.03 -26.29
N LYS A 70 7.82 -5.21 -25.27
CA LYS A 70 7.44 -5.92 -24.03
C LYS A 70 6.33 -5.18 -23.28
N TYR A 71 6.44 -3.87 -23.06
CA TYR A 71 5.41 -3.12 -22.34
C TYR A 71 4.09 -3.07 -23.13
N GLU A 72 4.15 -2.93 -24.46
CA GLU A 72 2.94 -2.91 -25.31
C GLU A 72 2.20 -4.23 -25.24
N LYS A 73 2.94 -5.35 -25.30
CA LYS A 73 2.37 -6.70 -25.14
C LYS A 73 1.74 -6.88 -23.75
N ALA A 74 2.47 -6.53 -22.69
CA ALA A 74 1.96 -6.65 -21.32
C ALA A 74 0.68 -5.82 -21.11
N ARG A 75 0.64 -4.59 -21.65
CA ARG A 75 -0.55 -3.72 -21.58
C ARG A 75 -1.74 -4.29 -22.35
N LYS A 76 -1.50 -4.97 -23.48
CA LYS A 76 -2.55 -5.67 -24.23
C LYS A 76 -3.13 -6.82 -23.40
N CYS A 77 -2.28 -7.66 -22.81
CA CYS A 77 -2.72 -8.76 -21.94
C CYS A 77 -3.51 -8.23 -20.74
N TYR A 78 -3.05 -7.16 -20.10
CA TYR A 78 -3.80 -6.52 -19.02
C TYR A 78 -5.21 -6.06 -19.45
N GLN A 79 -5.34 -5.46 -20.64
CA GLN A 79 -6.65 -5.04 -21.14
C GLN A 79 -7.56 -6.24 -21.43
N GLU A 80 -7.00 -7.33 -21.97
CA GLU A 80 -7.73 -8.59 -22.18
C GLU A 80 -8.22 -9.17 -20.84
N ASP A 81 -7.39 -9.17 -19.81
CA ASP A 81 -7.74 -9.62 -18.45
C ASP A 81 -8.85 -8.77 -17.83
N VAL A 82 -8.82 -7.44 -18.03
CA VAL A 82 -9.90 -6.54 -17.61
C VAL A 82 -11.21 -6.94 -18.29
N ASP A 83 -11.20 -7.14 -19.61
CA ASP A 83 -12.39 -7.51 -20.37
C ASP A 83 -12.91 -8.90 -19.95
N LEU A 84 -12.05 -9.83 -19.56
CA LEU A 84 -12.42 -11.15 -19.04
C LEU A 84 -12.97 -11.10 -17.61
N SER A 85 -12.37 -10.28 -16.73
CA SER A 85 -12.82 -10.11 -15.35
C SER A 85 -14.24 -9.56 -15.26
N THR A 86 -14.67 -8.77 -16.24
CA THR A 86 -16.06 -8.28 -16.33
C THR A 86 -17.06 -9.36 -16.75
N LYS A 87 -16.58 -10.48 -17.32
CA LYS A 87 -17.41 -11.57 -17.86
C LYS A 87 -17.42 -12.82 -16.99
N PHE A 88 -16.37 -13.06 -16.19
CA PHE A 88 -16.21 -14.26 -15.39
C PHE A 88 -15.93 -13.91 -13.93
N THR A 89 -16.90 -14.15 -13.05
CA THR A 89 -16.82 -13.87 -11.60
C THR A 89 -16.10 -14.94 -10.79
N GLU A 90 -15.79 -16.09 -11.39
CA GLU A 90 -15.13 -17.23 -10.72
C GLU A 90 -13.60 -17.18 -10.80
N LYS A 91 -13.03 -16.26 -11.59
CA LYS A 91 -11.57 -16.08 -11.70
C LYS A 91 -11.17 -14.68 -11.24
N ALA A 92 -10.22 -14.62 -10.32
CA ALA A 92 -9.60 -13.36 -9.91
C ALA A 92 -8.36 -13.09 -10.78
N PHE A 93 -8.32 -11.91 -11.39
CA PHE A 93 -7.16 -11.43 -12.14
C PHE A 93 -6.39 -10.44 -11.28
N TYR A 94 -5.09 -10.66 -11.13
CA TYR A 94 -4.20 -9.78 -10.38
C TYR A 94 -3.16 -9.20 -11.33
N SER A 95 -2.93 -7.90 -11.20
CA SER A 95 -1.85 -7.21 -11.90
C SER A 95 -1.09 -6.36 -10.91
N ALA A 96 0.23 -6.30 -11.06
CA ALA A 96 1.09 -5.46 -10.26
C ALA A 96 2.00 -4.65 -11.18
N ASP A 97 2.10 -3.36 -10.89
CA ASP A 97 3.07 -2.49 -11.52
C ASP A 97 4.46 -2.79 -10.93
N LEU A 98 5.20 -3.66 -11.62
CA LEU A 98 6.54 -4.04 -11.19
C LEU A 98 7.49 -2.84 -11.12
N GLN A 99 7.26 -1.77 -11.89
CA GLN A 99 8.11 -0.59 -11.79
C GLN A 99 8.04 0.01 -10.38
N LYS A 100 6.86 0.06 -9.76
CA LYS A 100 6.70 0.51 -8.37
C LYS A 100 7.41 -0.41 -7.37
N VAL A 101 7.39 -1.71 -7.61
CA VAL A 101 8.11 -2.70 -6.78
C VAL A 101 9.62 -2.45 -6.84
N ILE A 102 10.15 -2.19 -8.05
CA ILE A 102 11.58 -1.93 -8.28
C ILE A 102 12.00 -0.55 -7.76
N MET A 103 11.05 0.37 -7.56
CA MET A 103 11.28 1.71 -6.99
C MET A 103 11.21 1.76 -5.46
N LEU A 104 10.76 0.70 -4.78
CA LEU A 104 10.73 0.64 -3.31
C LEU A 104 12.05 1.03 -2.63
N PRO A 105 13.24 0.61 -3.11
CA PRO A 105 14.52 1.02 -2.52
C PRO A 105 14.75 2.53 -2.51
N HIS A 106 14.13 3.28 -3.43
CA HIS A 106 14.27 4.72 -3.59
C HIS A 106 13.07 5.51 -3.09
N PHE A 107 12.15 4.88 -2.35
CA PHE A 107 10.91 5.53 -1.95
C PHE A 107 11.16 6.84 -1.19
N ILE A 108 12.10 6.86 -0.24
CA ILE A 108 12.45 8.07 0.52
C ILE A 108 12.94 9.18 -0.41
N ASP A 109 13.91 8.87 -1.28
CA ASP A 109 14.50 9.81 -2.23
C ASP A 109 13.44 10.37 -3.19
N CYS A 110 12.58 9.49 -3.71
CA CYS A 110 11.51 9.87 -4.63
C CYS A 110 10.51 10.84 -4.00
N ILE A 111 10.08 10.57 -2.76
CA ILE A 111 9.14 11.45 -2.05
C ILE A 111 9.80 12.79 -1.69
N GLN A 112 11.06 12.77 -1.27
CA GLN A 112 11.79 14.00 -0.96
C GLN A 112 11.97 14.88 -2.21
N LEU A 113 12.35 14.27 -3.34
CA LEU A 113 12.53 14.96 -4.62
C LEU A 113 11.21 15.45 -5.24
N ALA A 114 10.10 14.76 -4.99
CA ALA A 114 8.77 15.16 -5.48
C ALA A 114 8.36 16.57 -5.04
N ASN A 115 8.92 17.11 -3.96
CA ASN A 115 8.75 18.52 -3.57
C ASN A 115 10.07 19.30 -3.58
N SER A 116 10.93 19.05 -4.57
CA SER A 116 12.22 19.72 -4.75
C SER A 116 13.10 19.69 -3.48
N GLY A 117 13.04 18.60 -2.72
CA GLY A 117 13.79 18.43 -1.47
C GLY A 117 13.25 19.21 -0.27
N LYS A 118 12.13 19.93 -0.39
CA LYS A 118 11.57 20.79 0.66
C LYS A 118 10.75 20.03 1.72
N VAL A 119 10.54 18.74 1.52
CA VAL A 119 9.81 17.88 2.46
C VAL A 119 10.81 16.99 3.18
N THR A 120 10.80 17.06 4.51
CA THR A 120 11.48 16.07 5.34
C THR A 120 10.66 14.79 5.35
N VAL A 121 11.17 13.76 4.68
CA VAL A 121 10.56 12.43 4.72
C VAL A 121 11.01 11.74 5.99
N LYS A 122 10.05 11.30 6.82
CA LYS A 122 10.32 10.49 8.01
C LYS A 122 9.93 9.05 7.68
N PRO A 123 10.90 8.14 7.43
CA PRO A 123 10.58 6.73 7.28
C PRO A 123 10.00 6.20 8.58
N MET A 124 9.08 5.24 8.49
CA MET A 124 8.61 4.52 9.66
C MET A 124 9.69 3.54 10.10
N GLU A 125 10.13 3.65 11.34
CA GLU A 125 11.07 2.74 11.96
C GLU A 125 10.32 1.60 12.66
N VAL A 126 11.01 0.49 12.91
CA VAL A 126 10.45 -0.64 13.67
C VAL A 126 9.90 -0.18 15.02
N THR A 127 10.59 0.78 15.63
CA THR A 127 10.24 1.36 16.93
C THR A 127 8.95 2.19 16.87
N ASP A 128 8.47 2.60 15.70
CA ASP A 128 7.19 3.32 15.59
C ASP A 128 5.99 2.37 15.76
N PHE A 129 6.23 1.06 15.75
CA PHE A 129 5.19 0.04 15.88
C PHE A 129 5.16 -0.54 17.30
N TYR A 130 3.95 -0.79 17.79
CA TYR A 130 3.70 -1.31 19.11
C TYR A 130 2.88 -2.60 19.07
N LYS A 131 3.20 -3.54 19.96
CA LYS A 131 2.45 -4.76 20.20
C LYS A 131 1.38 -4.53 21.26
N TYR A 132 0.15 -4.41 20.80
CA TYR A 132 -1.02 -4.32 21.67
C TYR A 132 -1.44 -5.71 22.15
N ILE A 133 -1.48 -5.89 23.47
CA ILE A 133 -1.90 -7.14 24.10
C ILE A 133 -3.37 -7.02 24.48
N ASP A 134 -4.17 -8.03 24.12
CA ASP A 134 -5.57 -8.08 24.54
C ASP A 134 -5.70 -8.37 26.05
N HIS A 135 -6.10 -7.34 26.78
CA HIS A 135 -6.38 -7.38 28.21
C HIS A 135 -7.84 -7.68 28.54
N SER A 136 -8.66 -7.99 27.54
CA SER A 136 -10.06 -8.39 27.71
C SER A 136 -10.19 -9.73 28.42
N SER A 137 -11.23 -9.86 29.24
CA SER A 137 -11.59 -11.07 29.95
C SER A 137 -12.53 -11.91 29.11
N GLN A 138 -12.00 -12.99 28.53
CA GLN A 138 -12.80 -13.95 27.76
C GLN A 138 -13.95 -14.54 28.59
N HIS A 139 -13.77 -14.68 29.90
CA HIS A 139 -14.84 -15.12 30.80
C HIS A 139 -16.01 -14.11 30.87
N LYS A 140 -15.70 -12.82 31.06
CA LYS A 140 -16.71 -11.76 31.09
C LYS A 140 -17.41 -11.61 29.74
N LEU A 141 -16.66 -11.68 28.64
CA LEU A 141 -17.21 -11.64 27.29
C LEU A 141 -18.17 -12.81 27.02
N LYS A 142 -17.83 -14.03 27.46
CA LYS A 142 -18.68 -15.22 27.29
C LYS A 142 -19.92 -15.22 28.19
N LYS A 143 -19.84 -14.66 29.40
CA LYS A 143 -20.97 -14.58 30.34
C LYS A 143 -21.85 -13.33 30.17
N SER A 144 -21.48 -12.42 29.26
CA SER A 144 -22.31 -11.25 28.99
C SER A 144 -23.65 -11.69 28.40
N THR A 145 -24.73 -11.51 29.17
CA THR A 145 -26.11 -11.86 28.76
C THR A 145 -26.65 -10.87 27.73
N ASN A 146 -26.11 -9.64 27.69
CA ASN A 146 -26.41 -8.60 26.72
C ASN A 146 -25.17 -8.29 25.89
N ARG A 147 -24.80 -9.21 24.99
CA ARG A 147 -23.69 -8.99 24.07
C ARG A 147 -24.08 -7.93 23.04
N ILE A 148 -23.46 -6.75 23.12
CA ILE A 148 -23.66 -5.66 22.18
C ILE A 148 -22.71 -5.85 21.01
N TYR A 149 -23.24 -5.89 19.78
CA TYR A 149 -22.40 -5.95 18.59
C TYR A 149 -21.94 -4.55 18.18
N LEU A 150 -20.73 -4.45 17.62
CA LEU A 150 -20.16 -3.17 17.22
C LEU A 150 -21.04 -2.42 16.22
N LYS A 151 -21.69 -3.14 15.30
CA LYS A 151 -22.64 -2.57 14.32
C LYS A 151 -23.89 -1.93 14.95
N ASP A 152 -24.22 -2.30 16.18
CA ASP A 152 -25.41 -1.82 16.88
C ASP A 152 -25.06 -0.63 17.82
N ILE A 153 -23.79 -0.23 17.90
CA ILE A 153 -23.35 0.89 18.74
C ILE A 153 -23.52 2.20 17.98
N VAL A 154 -24.29 3.12 18.57
CA VAL A 154 -24.56 4.45 18.03
C VAL A 154 -23.69 5.52 18.70
N SER A 155 -23.35 5.32 19.97
CA SER A 155 -22.52 6.25 20.74
C SER A 155 -21.67 5.52 21.78
N VAL A 156 -20.46 6.03 22.00
CA VAL A 156 -19.52 5.55 23.01
C VAL A 156 -19.11 6.71 23.88
N GLU A 157 -19.26 6.55 25.20
CA GLU A 157 -18.76 7.47 26.20
C GLU A 157 -17.62 6.79 26.98
N VAL A 158 -16.48 7.48 27.02
CA VAL A 158 -15.30 7.07 27.80
C VAL A 158 -15.07 8.11 28.87
N ARG A 159 -14.98 7.66 30.13
CA ARG A 159 -14.77 8.55 31.27
C ARG A 159 -13.32 8.47 31.72
N ARG A 160 -12.72 9.64 31.99
CA ARG A 160 -11.35 9.71 32.53
C ARG A 160 -11.26 8.87 33.81
N ASN A 161 -10.20 8.08 33.93
CA ASN A 161 -9.96 7.16 35.05
C ASN A 161 -11.03 6.06 35.24
N ASN A 162 -11.87 5.81 34.24
CA ASN A 162 -12.79 4.67 34.24
C ASN A 162 -12.40 3.69 33.12
N PHE A 163 -12.28 2.43 33.48
CA PHE A 163 -11.89 1.35 32.55
C PHE A 163 -13.08 0.61 31.93
N ASN A 164 -14.30 0.99 32.27
CA ASN A 164 -15.50 0.48 31.64
C ASN A 164 -15.89 1.35 30.44
N LEU A 165 -16.44 0.72 29.41
CA LEU A 165 -16.98 1.40 28.25
C LEU A 165 -18.47 1.67 28.50
N PHE A 166 -18.95 2.88 28.22
CA PHE A 166 -20.38 3.18 28.26
C PHE A 166 -20.87 3.34 26.83
N VAL A 167 -21.89 2.58 26.44
CA VAL A 167 -22.36 2.57 25.05
C VAL A 167 -23.86 2.81 24.97
N LYS A 168 -24.30 3.41 23.88
CA LYS A 168 -25.71 3.47 23.48
C LYS A 168 -25.92 2.70 22.20
N THR A 169 -27.06 2.01 22.10
CA THR A 169 -27.51 1.34 20.88
C THR A 169 -28.58 2.14 20.12
N GLU A 170 -29.05 3.24 20.72
CA GLU A 170 -30.06 4.15 20.16
C GLU A 170 -29.64 5.58 20.51
N HIS A 171 -29.98 6.57 19.67
CA HIS A 171 -29.58 7.98 19.89
C HIS A 171 -30.11 8.54 21.21
N ASP A 172 -31.38 8.26 21.52
CA ASP A 172 -32.07 8.72 22.73
C ASP A 172 -32.07 7.64 23.84
N GLY A 173 -31.36 6.54 23.62
CA GLY A 173 -31.28 5.43 24.57
C GLY A 173 -30.42 5.73 25.79
N GLU A 174 -30.57 4.87 26.81
CA GLU A 174 -29.75 4.88 28.01
C GLU A 174 -28.33 4.34 27.75
N LEU A 175 -27.37 4.83 28.55
CA LEU A 175 -26.00 4.33 28.55
C LEU A 175 -25.93 2.97 29.23
N ARG A 176 -25.41 1.98 28.52
CA ARG A 176 -25.12 0.65 29.04
C ARG A 176 -23.64 0.54 29.36
N GLU A 177 -23.32 0.12 30.58
CA GLU A 177 -21.94 -0.09 31.02
C GLU A 177 -21.43 -1.48 30.61
N ILE A 178 -20.26 -1.53 29.99
CA ILE A 178 -19.57 -2.74 29.56
C ILE A 178 -18.21 -2.83 30.26
N GLY A 179 -18.11 -3.74 31.22
CA GLY A 179 -16.85 -4.14 31.83
C GLY A 179 -16.23 -5.33 31.10
N PHE A 180 -15.22 -5.09 30.28
CA PHE A 180 -14.59 -6.14 29.47
C PHE A 180 -13.17 -6.51 29.94
N LEU A 181 -12.48 -5.68 30.73
CA LEU A 181 -11.10 -5.94 31.15
C LEU A 181 -10.95 -7.04 32.20
N LYS A 182 -9.79 -7.71 32.20
CA LYS A 182 -9.33 -8.62 33.26
C LYS A 182 -9.27 -7.89 34.61
N MET A 183 -9.72 -8.56 35.68
CA MET A 183 -9.83 -7.98 37.03
C MET A 183 -8.52 -7.38 37.57
N LYS A 184 -7.36 -7.93 37.18
CA LYS A 184 -6.06 -7.41 37.63
C LYS A 184 -5.86 -5.94 37.25
N HIS A 185 -6.28 -5.53 36.05
CA HIS A 185 -6.13 -4.17 35.53
C HIS A 185 -7.14 -3.20 36.13
N ILE A 186 -8.34 -3.70 36.42
CA ILE A 186 -9.37 -2.92 37.12
C ILE A 186 -8.91 -2.63 38.55
N LYS A 187 -8.38 -3.65 39.27
CA LYS A 187 -7.90 -3.48 40.65
C LYS A 187 -6.70 -2.54 40.73
N SER A 188 -5.71 -2.71 39.84
CA SER A 188 -4.51 -1.88 39.81
C SER A 188 -4.76 -0.48 39.24
N HIS A 189 -5.96 -0.22 38.70
CA HIS A 189 -6.29 0.99 37.94
C HIS A 189 -5.23 1.32 36.87
N SER A 190 -4.68 0.27 36.22
CA SER A 190 -3.59 0.44 35.25
C SER A 190 -3.61 -0.63 34.17
N ILE A 191 -3.38 -0.19 32.94
CA ILE A 191 -3.12 -1.05 31.77
C ILE A 191 -1.64 -0.82 31.42
N PRO A 192 -0.83 -1.88 31.27
CA PRO A 192 0.54 -1.73 30.82
C PRO A 192 0.61 -1.02 29.47
N ASP A 193 1.59 -0.16 29.30
CA ASP A 193 1.88 0.42 27.99
C ASP A 193 2.19 -0.70 26.98
N PRO A 194 1.79 -0.52 25.71
CA PRO A 194 2.04 -1.53 24.70
C PRO A 194 3.55 -1.67 24.48
N ILE A 195 3.98 -2.89 24.16
CA ILE A 195 5.40 -3.19 24.03
C ILE A 195 5.86 -2.66 22.66
N GLN A 196 6.82 -1.74 22.66
CA GLN A 196 7.42 -1.25 21.41
C GLN A 196 8.16 -2.39 20.70
N ASN A 197 8.02 -2.47 19.37
CA ASN A 197 8.75 -3.46 18.60
C ASN A 197 10.24 -3.12 18.58
N SER A 198 11.08 -4.12 18.86
CA SER A 198 12.54 -3.98 18.91
C SER A 198 13.24 -4.53 17.67
N SER A 199 12.56 -5.37 16.89
CA SER A 199 13.11 -6.02 15.70
C SER A 199 12.06 -6.10 14.59
N PRO A 200 12.47 -6.00 13.32
CA PRO A 200 11.58 -6.25 12.19
C PRO A 200 10.92 -7.62 12.32
N ARG A 201 9.65 -7.71 11.88
CA ARG A 201 8.96 -9.00 11.79
C ARG A 201 9.72 -9.96 10.89
N GLY A 202 10.14 -9.47 9.72
CA GLY A 202 10.81 -10.24 8.69
C GLY A 202 9.85 -11.08 7.84
N ILE A 203 10.44 -11.90 6.97
CA ILE A 203 9.78 -12.92 6.16
C ILE A 203 10.52 -14.25 6.31
N THR A 204 9.93 -15.37 5.88
CA THR A 204 10.66 -16.65 5.89
C THR A 204 11.82 -16.63 4.89
N GLU A 205 12.87 -17.40 5.17
CA GLU A 205 14.03 -17.50 4.26
C GLU A 205 13.62 -18.05 2.89
N ALA A 206 12.69 -19.01 2.88
CA ALA A 206 12.09 -19.55 1.66
C ALA A 206 11.42 -18.45 0.81
N ARG A 207 10.64 -17.56 1.44
CA ARG A 207 9.97 -16.46 0.74
C ARG A 207 10.96 -15.43 0.22
N LYS A 208 11.98 -15.09 1.01
CA LYS A 208 13.06 -14.19 0.56
C LYS A 208 13.77 -14.76 -0.67
N SER A 209 14.10 -16.03 -0.63
CA SER A 209 14.75 -16.74 -1.74
C SER A 209 13.88 -16.74 -3.00
N ALA A 210 12.57 -16.98 -2.87
CA ALA A 210 11.61 -16.94 -3.97
C ALA A 210 11.45 -15.53 -4.58
N ILE A 211 11.43 -14.50 -3.73
CA ILE A 211 11.40 -13.10 -4.17
C ILE A 211 12.66 -12.76 -4.98
N ILE A 212 13.83 -13.09 -4.43
CA ILE A 212 15.11 -12.80 -5.09
C ILE A 212 15.20 -13.56 -6.42
N SER A 213 14.90 -14.85 -6.46
CA SER A 213 15.00 -15.65 -7.70
C SER A 213 14.08 -15.12 -8.80
N THR A 214 12.87 -14.68 -8.44
CA THR A 214 11.89 -14.11 -9.37
C THR A 214 12.32 -12.73 -9.85
N LEU A 215 12.74 -11.86 -8.93
CA LEU A 215 13.03 -10.46 -9.22
C LEU A 215 14.41 -10.24 -9.83
N THR A 216 15.39 -11.11 -9.61
CA THR A 216 16.77 -10.92 -10.14
C THR A 216 16.81 -10.80 -11.67
N ARG A 217 15.82 -11.35 -12.39
CA ARG A 217 15.72 -11.23 -13.85
C ARG A 217 15.24 -9.86 -14.33
N VAL A 218 14.66 -9.06 -13.44
CA VAL A 218 13.96 -7.80 -13.75
C VAL A 218 14.59 -6.61 -13.01
N ILE A 219 15.24 -6.85 -11.87
CA ILE A 219 15.81 -5.81 -11.02
C ILE A 219 17.27 -5.54 -11.40
N PRO A 220 17.62 -4.26 -11.66
CA PRO A 220 19.01 -3.82 -11.82
C PRO A 220 19.91 -4.19 -10.63
N GLU A 221 21.18 -4.51 -10.90
CA GLU A 221 22.12 -5.01 -9.87
C GLU A 221 22.27 -4.06 -8.68
N ASN A 222 22.28 -2.75 -8.91
CA ASN A 222 22.35 -1.72 -7.87
C ASN A 222 21.15 -1.70 -6.92
N ARG A 223 20.03 -2.35 -7.28
CA ARG A 223 18.79 -2.40 -6.49
C ARG A 223 18.61 -3.74 -5.77
N LEU A 224 19.40 -4.76 -6.09
CA LEU A 224 19.39 -6.06 -5.41
C LEU A 224 19.73 -6.01 -3.91
N PRO A 225 20.65 -5.14 -3.42
CA PRO A 225 21.02 -5.12 -2.00
C PRO A 225 19.83 -4.90 -1.07
N PHE A 226 18.83 -4.09 -1.48
CA PHE A 226 17.61 -3.90 -0.69
C PHE A 226 16.90 -5.23 -0.41
N TRP A 227 16.68 -6.04 -1.45
CA TRP A 227 15.99 -7.33 -1.35
C TRP A 227 16.83 -8.38 -0.62
N GLN A 228 18.15 -8.37 -0.82
CA GLN A 228 19.09 -9.25 -0.12
C GLN A 228 19.18 -8.94 1.37
N ASN A 229 18.94 -7.69 1.78
CA ASN A 229 19.00 -7.25 3.17
C ASN A 229 17.64 -7.30 3.88
N LEU A 230 16.60 -7.86 3.25
CA LEU A 230 15.34 -8.12 3.94
C LEU A 230 15.57 -9.06 5.14
N HIS A 231 15.02 -8.67 6.29
CA HIS A 231 15.13 -9.42 7.53
C HIS A 231 14.37 -10.75 7.40
N THR A 232 14.99 -11.84 7.84
CA THR A 232 14.36 -13.15 7.85
C THR A 232 14.02 -13.63 9.25
N ASN A 233 12.90 -14.33 9.34
CA ASN A 233 12.37 -14.91 10.57
C ASN A 233 11.38 -15.99 10.18
N ASP A 234 11.77 -17.25 10.32
CA ASP A 234 10.95 -18.40 9.90
C ASP A 234 9.70 -18.60 10.77
N ASN A 235 9.60 -17.92 11.91
CA ASN A 235 8.38 -17.86 12.71
C ASN A 235 7.37 -16.83 12.19
N SER A 236 7.70 -16.08 11.14
CA SER A 236 6.81 -15.10 10.52
C SER A 236 5.73 -15.81 9.72
N ILE A 237 4.57 -16.02 10.34
CA ILE A 237 3.36 -16.52 9.66
C ILE A 237 2.90 -15.47 8.65
N ASP A 238 2.67 -15.85 7.39
CA ASP A 238 2.13 -14.92 6.39
C ASP A 238 0.82 -14.28 6.86
N LEU A 239 0.67 -12.98 6.61
CA LEU A 239 -0.53 -12.25 7.01
C LEU A 239 -1.68 -12.46 6.01
N VAL A 240 -1.36 -13.01 4.84
CA VAL A 240 -2.33 -13.47 3.85
C VAL A 240 -2.49 -14.97 4.07
N ASN A 241 -3.67 -15.43 4.50
CA ASN A 241 -3.97 -16.85 4.56
C ASN A 241 -3.99 -17.41 3.13
N ILE A 242 -3.12 -18.36 2.84
CA ILE A 242 -3.00 -19.05 1.54
C ILE A 242 -4.23 -19.93 1.23
N LEU A 243 -5.18 -20.07 2.18
CA LEU A 243 -6.42 -20.83 1.97
C LEU A 243 -7.37 -20.19 0.92
N ASP A 244 -7.07 -19.01 0.39
CA ASP A 244 -7.80 -18.38 -0.72
C ASP A 244 -7.01 -18.41 -2.05
N VAL A 245 -5.89 -19.14 -2.12
CA VAL A 245 -5.05 -19.24 -3.32
C VAL A 245 -4.92 -20.72 -3.69
N ASP A 246 -5.89 -21.22 -4.46
CA ASP A 246 -5.68 -22.45 -5.22
C ASP A 246 -4.58 -22.15 -6.25
N ASP A 247 -3.42 -22.77 -6.05
CA ASP A 247 -2.32 -22.81 -7.01
C ASP A 247 -2.86 -23.27 -8.38
N CYS A 248 -2.93 -22.33 -9.33
CA CYS A 248 -3.24 -22.63 -10.72
C CYS A 248 -1.94 -23.04 -11.43
N ASP A 249 -1.49 -24.28 -11.19
CA ASP A 249 -0.62 -24.98 -12.13
C ASP A 249 -1.51 -25.68 -13.17
N GLU A 250 -1.53 -25.13 -14.39
CA GLU A 250 -1.52 -25.85 -15.69
C GLU A 250 -1.33 -24.86 -16.86
#